data_AF-A0A969FSJ5-F1
#
_entry.id   AF-A0A969FSJ5-F1
#
_cell.length_a   1.000
_cell.length_b   1.000
_cell.length_c   1.000
_cell.angle_alpha   90.00
_cell.angle_beta   90.00
_cell.angle_gamma   90.00
#
_symmetry.space_group_name_H-M   'P 1'
#
loop_
_entity.id
_entity.type
_entity.pdbx_description
1 polymer ?
#
loop_
_entity_poly.entity_id
_entity_poly.type
_entity_poly.pdbx_seq_one_letter_code
_entity_poly.pdbx_strand_id
1 'polypeptide(L)'
;MKNQLRKLGLALFAAALIVAALPIAQAANINVNANITSSETWTSDNTYILGGVIYVENGATLTIEPGTVVRGRPAPAGTTTPGTLVISRGAKLDAQGTATAPIVFTDLNDDNVGGNPGTAPYDTLENALALTGQWGGVILLGRTYVAFNTAAAADPARTNQIEGLTAAGGLGLYGGCSTFTPSIFPNCDDDDSGSLEYVSIRYAGFNVSANNEINGLTMGAVGRGTDISFVEVLQNKDDAFEWFGGTVNSKNIIGAVGGDDTIDHDEGFRGKIQFAFVVQGTPASDKSDKMGELDGGNGPDSSLPLALPTIYNVTAIGLGAEKAYTNALQNTALHFRDNTGGRWYNSAFLDFGGATTCIEGGSSAGTETGNNTSGQRAITDYVNDGAFYVEEDSEFQLELRNNLFWCFGNGATPVNGFNTGAVNGCDASKAHYIRRPSTRRGPTPT
;
A
#
# COMPACT_ATOMS: atom_id res chain seq x y z
N MET A 1 83.30 -8.29 -31.45
CA MET A 1 82.40 -7.98 -32.58
C MET A 1 81.37 -9.08 -32.71
N LYS A 2 80.09 -8.71 -32.65
CA LYS A 2 78.87 -9.51 -32.86
C LYS A 2 78.51 -10.48 -31.73
N ASN A 3 77.43 -10.37 -30.97
CA ASN A 3 76.29 -9.46 -30.84
C ASN A 3 75.59 -10.00 -29.57
N GLN A 4 75.54 -9.31 -28.43
CA GLN A 4 74.50 -8.35 -28.05
C GLN A 4 73.09 -8.74 -28.56
N LEU A 5 72.14 -8.85 -27.60
CA LEU A 5 70.68 -9.10 -27.73
C LEU A 5 70.19 -10.56 -27.72
N ARG A 6 69.68 -10.97 -26.55
CA ARG A 6 68.46 -11.78 -26.26
C ARG A 6 68.44 -12.01 -24.73
N LYS A 7 68.29 -10.96 -23.91
CA LYS A 7 67.03 -10.36 -23.41
C LYS A 7 65.97 -11.38 -22.93
N LEU A 8 65.60 -11.16 -21.67
CA LEU A 8 64.45 -11.62 -20.88
C LEU A 8 64.52 -13.00 -20.21
N GLY A 9 64.72 -12.96 -18.90
CA GLY A 9 64.36 -14.06 -18.01
C GLY A 9 64.82 -13.81 -16.57
N LEU A 10 63.90 -13.30 -15.74
CA LEU A 10 63.95 -13.25 -14.26
C LEU A 10 64.95 -12.28 -13.60
N ALA A 11 64.56 -11.00 -13.57
CA ALA A 11 64.79 -10.20 -12.37
C ALA A 11 63.61 -10.44 -11.42
N LEU A 12 63.85 -11.10 -10.28
CA LEU A 12 62.90 -11.14 -9.16
C LEU A 12 62.76 -9.71 -8.62
N PHE A 13 61.70 -9.01 -9.01
CA PHE A 13 61.19 -7.88 -8.26
C PHE A 13 60.19 -8.43 -7.24
N ALA A 14 60.60 -8.48 -5.97
CA ALA A 14 59.67 -8.61 -4.86
C ALA A 14 58.92 -7.26 -4.74
N ALA A 15 57.85 -7.10 -5.51
CA ALA A 15 56.88 -6.07 -5.26
C ALA A 15 56.03 -6.53 -4.07
N ALA A 16 56.36 -6.04 -2.87
CA ALA A 16 55.47 -6.13 -1.73
C ALA A 16 54.21 -5.34 -2.08
N LEU A 17 53.13 -6.05 -2.43
CA LEU A 17 51.81 -5.48 -2.59
C LEU A 17 51.32 -5.09 -1.19
N ILE A 18 51.66 -3.88 -0.74
CA ILE A 18 50.96 -3.27 0.39
C ILE A 18 49.56 -2.95 -0.14
N VAL A 19 48.66 -3.91 -0.01
CA VAL A 19 47.22 -3.60 -0.02
C VAL A 19 47.02 -2.76 1.23
N ALA A 20 47.05 -1.44 1.09
CA ALA A 20 46.49 -0.57 2.09
C ALA A 20 45.03 -0.99 2.20
N ALA A 21 44.68 -1.70 3.29
CA ALA A 21 43.32 -1.85 3.70
C ALA A 21 42.83 -0.42 3.95
N LEU A 22 42.17 0.17 2.95
CA LEU A 22 41.38 1.36 3.18
C LEU A 22 40.42 0.98 4.31
N PRO A 23 40.34 1.77 5.38
CA PRO A 23 39.35 1.50 6.41
C PRO A 23 38.01 1.49 5.68
N ILE A 24 37.33 0.34 5.70
CA ILE A 24 35.92 0.28 5.35
C ILE A 24 35.29 1.21 6.38
N ALA A 25 34.91 2.42 5.97
CA ALA A 25 34.19 3.32 6.83
C ALA A 25 32.95 2.55 7.28
N GLN A 26 32.90 2.20 8.56
CA GLN A 26 31.73 1.58 9.14
C GLN A 26 30.61 2.60 9.02
N ALA A 27 29.46 2.17 8.47
CA ALA A 27 28.32 3.06 8.30
C ALA A 27 27.99 3.73 9.65
N ALA A 28 27.95 5.07 9.67
CA ALA A 28 27.65 5.78 10.90
C ALA A 28 26.14 5.71 11.18
N ASN A 29 25.77 5.57 12.46
CA ASN A 29 24.38 5.64 12.88
C ASN A 29 24.01 7.10 13.15
N ILE A 30 23.13 7.66 12.33
CA ILE A 30 22.64 9.04 12.44
C ILE A 30 21.27 9.01 13.11
N ASN A 31 21.20 9.49 14.36
CA ASN A 31 19.92 9.61 15.06
C ASN A 31 19.17 10.86 14.58
N VAL A 32 18.00 10.66 13.98
CA VAL A 32 17.09 11.71 13.52
C VAL A 32 16.02 11.89 14.59
N ASN A 33 16.12 12.98 15.36
CA ASN A 33 15.21 13.27 16.48
C ASN A 33 14.49 14.62 16.33
N ALA A 34 14.60 15.25 15.17
CA ALA A 34 13.99 16.53 14.86
C ALA A 34 13.45 16.51 13.43
N ASN A 35 12.42 17.32 13.19
CA ASN A 35 11.85 17.51 11.87
C ASN A 35 12.86 18.08 10.88
N ILE A 36 12.69 17.71 9.61
CA ILE A 36 13.48 18.18 8.49
C ILE A 36 12.77 19.40 7.90
N THR A 37 13.29 20.58 8.19
CA THR A 37 12.69 21.87 7.80
C THR A 37 13.36 22.52 6.59
N SER A 38 14.47 21.94 6.13
CA SER A 38 15.22 22.33 4.93
C SER A 38 15.65 21.08 4.18
N SER A 39 15.66 21.14 2.84
CA SER A 39 16.03 19.99 2.02
C SER A 39 17.42 19.46 2.38
N GLU A 40 17.53 18.14 2.50
CA GLU A 40 18.78 17.45 2.80
C GLU A 40 18.84 16.09 2.08
N THR A 41 20.04 15.50 2.07
CA THR A 41 20.31 14.22 1.42
C THR A 41 20.81 13.22 2.44
N TRP A 42 20.18 12.05 2.47
CA TRP A 42 20.62 10.89 3.22
C TRP A 42 21.40 9.96 2.32
N THR A 43 22.61 9.59 2.76
CA THR A 43 23.60 8.88 1.94
C THR A 43 23.77 7.43 2.37
N SER A 44 24.13 6.57 1.42
CA SER A 44 24.20 5.11 1.64
C SER A 44 25.35 4.64 2.55
N ASP A 45 26.30 5.52 2.87
CA ASP A 45 27.36 5.28 3.85
C ASP A 45 26.90 5.50 5.30
N ASN A 46 25.63 5.83 5.52
CA ASN A 46 25.03 6.01 6.85
C ASN A 46 23.80 5.11 7.04
N THR A 47 23.51 4.79 8.29
CA THR A 47 22.20 4.28 8.72
C THR A 47 21.46 5.40 9.46
N TYR A 48 20.27 5.75 9.01
CA TYR A 48 19.46 6.80 9.63
C TYR A 48 18.46 6.16 10.60
N ILE A 49 18.34 6.69 11.82
CA ILE A 49 17.51 6.11 12.88
C ILE A 49 16.49 7.15 13.34
N LEU A 50 15.21 6.93 13.04
CA LEU A 50 14.09 7.77 13.46
C LEU A 50 13.81 7.54 14.94
N GLY A 51 14.02 8.56 15.76
CA GLY A 51 13.82 8.50 17.21
C GLY A 51 12.36 8.58 17.66
N GLY A 52 11.47 8.97 16.76
CA GLY A 52 10.03 9.15 16.94
C GLY A 52 9.40 9.55 15.60
N VAL A 53 8.26 10.25 15.63
CA VAL A 53 7.65 10.77 14.41
C VAL A 53 8.47 11.95 13.88
N ILE A 54 9.05 11.79 12.70
CA ILE A 54 9.88 12.79 12.02
C ILE A 54 9.11 13.33 10.82
N TYR A 55 8.86 14.63 10.82
CA TYR A 55 8.19 15.30 9.71
C TYR A 55 9.23 15.94 8.77
N VAL A 56 9.07 15.71 7.46
CA VAL A 56 9.65 16.57 6.41
C VAL A 56 8.62 17.65 6.12
N GLU A 57 8.98 18.89 6.40
CA GLU A 57 8.04 20.01 6.42
C GLU A 57 8.59 21.25 5.72
N ASN A 58 7.83 22.35 5.76
CA ASN A 58 8.24 23.65 5.21
C ASN A 58 8.65 23.61 3.71
N GLY A 59 8.04 22.69 2.95
CA GLY A 59 8.34 22.50 1.53
C GLY A 59 9.71 21.90 1.24
N ALA A 60 10.38 21.33 2.25
CA ALA A 60 11.65 20.64 2.08
C ALA A 60 11.50 19.38 1.20
N THR A 61 12.61 18.98 0.57
CA THR A 61 12.74 17.68 -0.08
C THR A 61 13.77 16.86 0.67
N LEU A 62 13.37 15.69 1.14
CA LEU A 62 14.30 14.69 1.64
C LEU A 62 14.70 13.79 0.48
N THR A 63 15.97 13.85 0.08
CA THR A 63 16.53 12.92 -0.92
C THR A 63 17.24 11.78 -0.20
N ILE A 64 16.98 10.54 -0.61
CA ILE A 64 17.62 9.34 -0.04
C ILE A 64 18.32 8.60 -1.16
N GLU A 65 19.64 8.42 -1.03
CA GLU A 65 20.45 7.73 -2.03
C GLU A 65 20.13 6.23 -2.11
N PRO A 66 20.30 5.59 -3.29
CA PRO A 66 20.19 4.14 -3.43
C PRO A 66 21.04 3.37 -2.41
N GLY A 67 20.49 2.30 -1.84
CA GLY A 67 21.19 1.46 -0.87
C GLY A 67 21.18 2.00 0.57
N THR A 68 20.57 3.16 0.82
CA THR A 68 20.45 3.71 2.18
C THR A 68 19.50 2.88 3.04
N VAL A 69 19.88 2.68 4.30
CA VAL A 69 19.03 2.02 5.32
C VAL A 69 18.50 3.08 6.29
N VAL A 70 17.19 3.09 6.46
CA VAL A 70 16.46 3.93 7.43
C VAL A 70 15.76 3.02 8.43
N ARG A 71 15.91 3.30 9.72
CA ARG A 71 15.40 2.49 10.81
C ARG A 71 14.43 3.27 11.68
N GLY A 72 13.28 2.70 11.99
CA GLY A 72 12.35 3.24 12.99
C GLY A 72 12.59 2.63 14.38
N ARG A 73 12.60 3.46 15.43
CA ARG A 73 12.56 2.95 16.81
C ARG A 73 11.16 2.45 17.19
N PRO A 74 11.03 1.44 18.05
CA PRO A 74 9.76 1.17 18.71
C PRO A 74 9.35 2.38 19.55
N ALA A 75 8.04 2.55 19.73
CA ALA A 75 7.54 3.57 20.64
C ALA A 75 8.11 3.33 22.05
N PRO A 76 8.61 4.38 22.74
CA PRO A 76 8.97 4.27 24.14
C PRO A 76 7.82 3.69 24.97
N ALA A 77 8.15 2.88 25.98
CA ALA A 77 7.14 2.24 26.82
C ALA A 77 6.14 3.26 27.40
N GLY A 78 4.84 3.04 27.17
CA GLY A 78 3.77 3.93 27.62
C GLY A 78 3.52 5.14 26.71
N THR A 79 4.10 5.17 25.51
CA THR A 79 3.88 6.21 24.49
C THR A 79 3.34 5.60 23.20
N THR A 80 2.85 6.46 22.31
CA THR A 80 2.28 6.09 21.01
C THR A 80 3.03 6.73 19.85
N THR A 81 4.31 7.09 20.06
CA THR A 81 5.14 7.80 19.08
C THR A 81 6.32 6.91 18.66
N PRO A 82 6.07 5.88 17.83
CA PRO A 82 7.16 5.10 17.24
C PRO A 82 7.97 5.98 16.28
N GLY A 83 9.13 5.47 15.85
CA GLY A 83 9.83 6.00 14.70
C GLY A 83 8.92 5.95 13.48
N THR A 84 8.66 7.09 12.85
CA THR A 84 7.79 7.21 11.66
C THR A 84 8.33 8.31 10.78
N LEU A 85 8.35 8.12 9.46
CA LEU A 85 8.69 9.19 8.52
C LEU A 85 7.41 9.75 7.90
N VAL A 86 7.16 11.04 8.11
CA VAL A 86 5.99 11.72 7.57
C VAL A 86 6.42 12.83 6.62
N ILE A 87 5.92 12.78 5.39
CA ILE A 87 6.13 13.83 4.39
C ILE A 87 4.90 14.72 4.41
N SER A 88 4.99 15.87 5.09
CA SER A 88 3.88 16.80 5.24
C SER A 88 3.54 17.50 3.94
N ARG A 89 2.29 17.95 3.80
CA ARG A 89 1.77 18.66 2.61
C ARG A 89 2.72 19.69 2.03
N GLY A 90 3.15 19.47 0.80
CA GLY A 90 4.02 20.35 0.01
C GLY A 90 5.51 20.13 0.22
N ALA A 91 5.91 19.31 1.19
CA ALA A 91 7.23 18.69 1.20
C ALA A 91 7.27 17.49 0.23
N LYS A 92 8.47 16.97 -0.02
CA LYS A 92 8.68 15.85 -0.95
C LYS A 92 9.64 14.81 -0.38
N LEU A 93 9.43 13.55 -0.77
CA LEU A 93 10.40 12.47 -0.62
C LEU A 93 10.94 12.07 -1.99
N ASP A 94 12.25 12.08 -2.14
CA ASP A 94 12.95 11.59 -3.32
C ASP A 94 13.77 10.36 -2.91
N ALA A 95 13.13 9.19 -2.94
CA ALA A 95 13.70 7.90 -2.54
C ALA A 95 13.75 6.95 -3.75
N GLN A 96 14.77 7.13 -4.59
CA GLN A 96 14.94 6.38 -5.83
C GLN A 96 16.10 5.39 -5.71
N GLY A 97 15.82 4.22 -5.15
CA GLY A 97 16.73 3.09 -5.12
C GLY A 97 16.93 2.43 -6.49
N THR A 98 17.62 1.31 -6.51
CA THR A 98 17.77 0.47 -7.72
C THR A 98 17.54 -1.00 -7.37
N ALA A 99 17.27 -1.85 -8.36
CA ALA A 99 17.11 -3.29 -8.15
C ALA A 99 18.30 -3.95 -7.41
N THR A 100 19.51 -3.41 -7.58
CA THR A 100 20.73 -3.91 -6.91
C THR A 100 21.11 -3.16 -5.64
N ALA A 101 20.49 -2.00 -5.40
CA ALA A 101 20.71 -1.17 -4.22
C ALA A 101 19.37 -0.50 -3.82
N PRO A 102 18.40 -1.30 -3.31
CA PRO A 102 17.13 -0.76 -2.88
C PRO A 102 17.32 0.11 -1.64
N ILE A 103 16.42 1.07 -1.44
CA ILE A 103 16.32 1.80 -0.17
C ILE A 103 15.48 0.94 0.78
N VAL A 104 15.95 0.74 2.00
CA VAL A 104 15.25 -0.11 2.99
C VAL A 104 14.85 0.70 4.20
N PHE A 105 13.55 0.81 4.43
CA PHE A 105 12.95 1.26 5.67
C PHE A 105 12.58 0.05 6.51
N THR A 106 13.11 -0.05 7.73
CA THR A 106 12.91 -1.22 8.59
C THR A 106 12.92 -0.82 10.06
N ASP A 107 12.79 -1.78 10.96
CA ASP A 107 12.87 -1.51 12.39
C ASP A 107 14.33 -1.38 12.89
N LEU A 108 14.47 -0.95 14.15
CA LEU A 108 15.78 -0.74 14.78
C LEU A 108 16.66 -1.99 14.81
N ASN A 109 16.07 -3.18 14.93
CA ASN A 109 16.76 -4.43 15.25
C ASN A 109 16.89 -5.39 14.06
N ASP A 110 16.32 -5.10 12.88
CA ASP A 110 16.44 -5.94 11.68
C ASP A 110 17.91 -6.12 11.27
N ASP A 111 18.43 -7.35 11.35
CA ASP A 111 19.82 -7.68 10.98
C ASP A 111 19.97 -8.23 9.56
N ASN A 112 18.88 -8.28 8.78
CA ASN A 112 18.91 -8.75 7.39
C ASN A 112 19.43 -7.69 6.41
N VAL A 113 19.59 -6.44 6.85
CA VAL A 113 20.04 -5.30 6.03
C VAL A 113 21.01 -4.39 6.79
N GLY A 114 22.03 -3.89 6.08
CA GLY A 114 23.01 -2.96 6.63
C GLY A 114 23.73 -3.46 7.90
N GLY A 115 24.24 -2.52 8.70
CA GLY A 115 24.67 -2.82 10.07
C GLY A 115 23.47 -2.79 11.02
N ASN A 116 23.45 -3.67 12.03
CA ASN A 116 22.43 -3.65 13.10
C ASN A 116 22.94 -2.83 14.30
N PRO A 117 22.28 -1.69 14.66
CA PRO A 117 22.61 -0.91 15.85
C PRO A 117 21.98 -1.45 17.15
N GLY A 118 21.05 -2.41 17.07
CA GLY A 118 20.31 -3.00 18.19
C GLY A 118 20.71 -4.44 18.54
N THR A 119 19.94 -5.07 19.43
CA THR A 119 20.12 -6.49 19.81
C THR A 119 19.11 -7.35 19.06
N ALA A 120 19.61 -8.38 18.38
CA ALA A 120 18.83 -9.21 17.45
C ALA A 120 17.78 -10.09 18.14
N PRO A 121 16.55 -10.11 17.60
CA PRO A 121 15.68 -11.28 17.68
C PRO A 121 15.58 -12.05 16.35
N TYR A 122 16.25 -11.65 15.25
CA TYR A 122 16.00 -12.17 13.89
C TYR A 122 16.88 -13.36 13.46
N ASP A 123 17.45 -14.12 14.40
CA ASP A 123 18.37 -15.24 14.14
C ASP A 123 17.74 -16.44 13.42
N THR A 124 16.42 -16.51 13.33
CA THR A 124 15.66 -17.56 12.64
C THR A 124 14.47 -16.99 11.87
N LEU A 125 14.00 -17.73 10.85
CA LEU A 125 12.77 -17.40 10.13
C LEU A 125 11.57 -17.34 11.10
N GLU A 126 11.50 -18.24 12.08
CA GLU A 126 10.42 -18.26 13.06
C GLU A 126 10.37 -16.96 13.87
N ASN A 127 11.51 -16.49 14.35
CA ASN A 127 11.56 -15.24 15.11
C ASN A 127 11.29 -14.01 14.23
N ALA A 128 11.79 -14.00 13.00
CA ALA A 128 11.47 -12.94 12.04
C ALA A 128 9.97 -12.92 11.69
N LEU A 129 9.32 -14.08 11.65
CA LEU A 129 7.87 -14.21 11.46
C LEU A 129 7.06 -13.85 12.71
N ALA A 130 7.67 -13.88 13.90
CA ALA A 130 7.02 -13.54 15.16
C ALA A 130 6.99 -12.03 15.45
N LEU A 131 7.57 -11.19 14.58
CA LEU A 131 7.73 -9.76 14.80
C LEU A 131 6.95 -8.97 13.76
N THR A 132 6.17 -8.04 14.26
CA THR A 132 5.43 -7.07 13.46
C THR A 132 5.22 -5.81 14.28
N GLY A 133 4.94 -4.70 13.59
CA GLY A 133 4.65 -3.41 14.19
C GLY A 133 5.72 -2.84 15.12
N GLN A 134 6.97 -2.96 14.66
CA GLN A 134 8.14 -2.53 15.42
C GLN A 134 8.44 -1.04 15.27
N TRP A 135 7.83 -0.38 14.27
CA TRP A 135 7.90 1.06 14.02
C TRP A 135 6.71 1.51 13.16
N GLY A 136 6.53 2.80 12.94
CA GLY A 136 5.28 3.35 12.42
C GLY A 136 5.13 3.47 10.90
N GLY A 137 6.14 3.13 10.10
CA GLY A 137 6.03 3.18 8.63
C GLY A 137 6.33 4.53 7.98
N VAL A 138 5.96 4.64 6.69
CA VAL A 138 6.17 5.82 5.85
C VAL A 138 4.81 6.42 5.47
N ILE A 139 4.66 7.73 5.67
CA ILE A 139 3.40 8.43 5.43
C ILE A 139 3.63 9.59 4.47
N LEU A 140 2.89 9.63 3.36
CA LEU A 140 2.90 10.70 2.37
C LEU A 140 1.59 11.50 2.46
N LEU A 141 1.68 12.81 2.69
CA LEU A 141 0.51 13.69 2.79
C LEU A 141 0.49 14.69 1.64
N GLY A 142 -0.43 14.48 0.71
CA GLY A 142 -0.67 15.36 -0.43
C GLY A 142 -1.86 16.30 -0.26
N ARG A 143 -2.20 17.00 -1.35
CA ARG A 143 -3.17 18.11 -1.36
C ARG A 143 -4.39 17.89 -2.27
N THR A 144 -4.60 16.68 -2.77
CA THR A 144 -5.76 16.41 -3.66
C THR A 144 -7.10 16.55 -2.93
N TYR A 145 -8.20 16.35 -3.68
CA TYR A 145 -9.50 16.13 -3.07
C TYR A 145 -9.54 14.86 -2.20
N VAL A 146 -10.30 14.95 -1.11
CA VAL A 146 -10.69 13.84 -0.21
C VAL A 146 -12.20 13.86 -0.04
N ALA A 147 -12.81 12.69 0.10
CA ALA A 147 -14.25 12.51 0.28
C ALA A 147 -14.64 12.53 1.78
N PHE A 148 -14.31 13.64 2.45
CA PHE A 148 -14.60 13.83 3.87
C PHE A 148 -15.60 14.98 4.06
N ASN A 149 -16.88 14.72 3.81
CA ASN A 149 -17.94 15.71 3.94
C ASN A 149 -19.17 15.11 4.64
N THR A 150 -19.20 15.12 5.97
CA THR A 150 -20.41 14.68 6.64
C THR A 150 -21.63 15.53 6.20
N ALA A 151 -22.82 14.96 5.95
CA ALA A 151 -24.01 15.74 5.59
C ALA A 151 -24.37 16.78 6.65
N ALA A 152 -23.93 16.55 7.89
CA ALA A 152 -24.09 17.46 9.02
C ALA A 152 -23.02 18.56 9.11
N ALA A 153 -21.82 18.36 8.53
CA ALA A 153 -20.69 19.28 8.61
C ALA A 153 -19.68 19.03 7.48
N ALA A 154 -19.95 19.57 6.28
CA ALA A 154 -18.97 19.57 5.21
C ALA A 154 -17.75 20.42 5.61
N ASP A 155 -16.54 19.84 5.62
CA ASP A 155 -15.32 20.63 5.80
C ASP A 155 -15.07 21.46 4.53
N PRO A 156 -15.21 22.81 4.58
CA PRO A 156 -14.95 23.64 3.43
C PRO A 156 -13.47 23.60 3.01
N ALA A 157 -12.54 23.28 3.92
CA ALA A 157 -11.13 23.12 3.61
C ALA A 157 -10.84 21.79 2.91
N ARG A 158 -11.72 20.78 3.06
CA ARG A 158 -11.54 19.41 2.55
C ARG A 158 -10.20 18.84 2.98
N THR A 159 -9.94 18.93 4.29
CA THR A 159 -8.75 18.40 4.93
C THR A 159 -9.14 17.33 5.93
N ASN A 160 -8.30 16.31 6.07
CA ASN A 160 -8.42 15.35 7.15
C ASN A 160 -7.04 15.08 7.74
N GLN A 161 -6.99 14.31 8.82
CA GLN A 161 -5.81 14.01 9.59
C GLN A 161 -5.54 12.52 9.52
N ILE A 162 -4.31 12.11 9.21
CA ILE A 162 -3.95 10.69 9.30
C ILE A 162 -4.02 10.28 10.76
N GLU A 163 -4.60 9.10 10.95
CA GLU A 163 -4.72 8.45 12.24
C GLU A 163 -3.39 8.40 13.00
N GLY A 164 -3.47 8.57 14.32
CA GLY A 164 -2.31 8.52 15.19
C GLY A 164 -1.29 9.66 15.07
N LEU A 165 -1.36 10.51 14.04
CA LEU A 165 -0.51 11.69 13.92
C LEU A 165 -1.08 12.86 14.72
N THR A 166 -0.25 13.81 15.14
CA THR A 166 -0.75 15.05 15.77
C THR A 166 -1.12 16.09 14.72
N ALA A 167 -2.28 16.75 14.87
CA ALA A 167 -2.67 17.89 14.04
C ALA A 167 -1.90 19.19 14.37
N ALA A 168 -1.01 19.17 15.37
CA ALA A 168 -0.29 20.35 15.80
C ALA A 168 0.49 20.97 14.62
N GLY A 169 0.25 22.25 14.35
CA GLY A 169 0.86 22.96 13.21
C GLY A 169 0.39 22.51 11.82
N GLY A 170 -0.58 21.60 11.72
CA GLY A 170 -1.10 21.08 10.45
C GLY A 170 -0.21 20.02 9.78
N LEU A 171 0.79 19.49 10.48
CA LEU A 171 1.79 18.58 9.93
C LEU A 171 1.27 17.17 9.62
N GLY A 172 0.26 16.70 10.34
CA GLY A 172 -0.45 15.45 10.08
C GLY A 172 -1.67 15.57 9.15
N LEU A 173 -1.93 16.77 8.61
CA LEU A 173 -3.09 17.01 7.74
C LEU A 173 -2.78 16.66 6.29
N TYR A 174 -3.71 16.03 5.60
CA TYR A 174 -3.74 15.83 4.16
C TYR A 174 -4.97 16.51 3.51
N GLY A 175 -5.02 16.54 2.19
CA GLY A 175 -6.06 17.23 1.43
C GLY A 175 -5.86 18.75 1.42
N GLY A 176 -6.93 19.53 1.27
CA GLY A 176 -6.86 21.00 1.27
C GLY A 176 -7.08 21.64 -0.10
N CYS A 177 -7.52 20.89 -1.10
CA CYS A 177 -7.63 21.36 -2.49
C CYS A 177 -8.44 22.68 -2.65
N SER A 178 -9.45 22.94 -1.82
CA SER A 178 -10.25 24.18 -1.91
C SER A 178 -9.47 25.44 -1.51
N THR A 179 -8.38 25.29 -0.76
CA THR A 179 -7.47 26.38 -0.36
C THR A 179 -6.26 26.51 -1.30
N PHE A 180 -6.21 25.67 -2.34
CA PHE A 180 -5.12 25.65 -3.30
C PHE A 180 -5.18 26.87 -4.22
N THR A 181 -4.28 27.82 -4.01
CA THR A 181 -4.03 28.91 -4.96
C THR A 181 -3.23 28.34 -6.15
N PRO A 182 -3.63 28.53 -7.43
CA PRO A 182 -3.04 27.87 -8.62
C PRO A 182 -1.59 28.25 -9.00
N SER A 183 -0.68 28.45 -8.05
CA SER A 183 0.63 29.00 -8.35
C SER A 183 1.63 28.00 -8.94
N ILE A 184 1.38 26.68 -8.90
CA ILE A 184 2.33 25.66 -9.39
C ILE A 184 1.65 24.53 -10.21
N PHE A 185 0.41 24.14 -9.91
CA PHE A 185 -0.37 23.18 -10.71
C PHE A 185 -1.74 23.77 -11.07
N PRO A 186 -2.30 23.53 -12.27
CA PRO A 186 -3.63 24.02 -12.62
C PRO A 186 -4.76 23.25 -11.92
N ASN A 187 -4.46 22.06 -11.38
CA ASN A 187 -5.36 21.14 -10.70
C ASN A 187 -4.65 20.52 -9.49
N CYS A 188 -5.29 20.50 -8.32
CA CYS A 188 -4.75 19.87 -7.12
C CYS A 188 -4.60 18.35 -7.24
N ASP A 189 -5.33 17.70 -8.16
CA ASP A 189 -5.12 16.27 -8.44
C ASP A 189 -3.74 15.97 -9.06
N ASP A 190 -3.00 17.00 -9.51
CA ASP A 190 -1.64 16.90 -10.03
C ASP A 190 -0.58 17.25 -8.96
N ASP A 191 -0.98 17.32 -7.69
CA ASP A 191 -0.05 17.44 -6.55
C ASP A 191 1.04 16.35 -6.62
N ASP A 192 2.24 16.72 -6.16
CA ASP A 192 3.45 15.93 -6.30
C ASP A 192 4.17 15.89 -4.94
N SER A 193 4.10 14.73 -4.30
CA SER A 193 4.75 14.40 -3.02
C SER A 193 6.13 13.74 -3.21
N GLY A 194 6.62 13.63 -4.46
CA GLY A 194 7.93 13.11 -4.82
C GLY A 194 7.91 11.74 -5.51
N SER A 195 8.93 10.93 -5.26
CA SER A 195 9.18 9.68 -5.98
C SER A 195 9.70 8.59 -5.05
N LEU A 196 9.09 7.40 -5.13
CA LEU A 196 9.54 6.18 -4.47
C LEU A 196 9.79 5.11 -5.55
N GLU A 197 11.05 4.69 -5.71
CA GLU A 197 11.43 3.61 -6.62
C GLU A 197 12.40 2.62 -5.96
N TYR A 198 12.15 1.31 -6.10
CA TYR A 198 12.96 0.23 -5.46
C TYR A 198 13.11 0.46 -3.95
N VAL A 199 11.97 0.54 -3.28
CA VAL A 199 11.86 0.77 -1.83
C VAL A 199 11.30 -0.48 -1.15
N SER A 200 11.90 -0.87 -0.03
CA SER A 200 11.41 -1.95 0.83
C SER A 200 11.05 -1.38 2.19
N ILE A 201 9.81 -1.60 2.63
CA ILE A 201 9.29 -1.19 3.95
C ILE A 201 8.98 -2.47 4.72
N ARG A 202 9.60 -2.65 5.90
CA ARG A 202 9.55 -3.93 6.64
C ARG A 202 9.19 -3.72 8.09
N TYR A 203 8.44 -4.65 8.68
CA TYR A 203 8.13 -4.66 10.12
C TYR A 203 7.44 -3.39 10.64
N ALA A 204 6.81 -2.65 9.73
CA ALA A 204 6.07 -1.42 10.01
C ALA A 204 4.69 -1.75 10.58
N GLY A 205 3.86 -0.73 10.72
CA GLY A 205 2.56 -0.82 11.33
C GLY A 205 2.64 -0.47 12.82
N PHE A 206 1.75 0.34 13.36
CA PHE A 206 1.74 0.56 14.80
C PHE A 206 0.34 0.92 15.28
N ASN A 207 -0.11 0.20 16.30
CA ASN A 207 -1.37 0.50 16.93
C ASN A 207 -1.22 1.69 17.89
N VAL A 208 -1.78 2.82 17.50
CA VAL A 208 -1.75 4.07 18.27
C VAL A 208 -2.86 4.06 19.30
N SER A 209 -4.04 3.56 18.94
CA SER A 209 -5.10 3.20 19.88
C SER A 209 -6.05 2.17 19.26
N ALA A 210 -7.08 1.73 19.98
CA ALA A 210 -8.04 0.77 19.43
C ALA A 210 -8.70 1.31 18.15
N ASN A 211 -8.56 0.58 17.04
CA ASN A 211 -9.02 0.96 15.71
C ASN A 211 -8.44 2.32 15.27
N ASN A 212 -7.16 2.53 15.58
CA ASN A 212 -6.41 3.68 15.13
C ASN A 212 -4.94 3.31 14.95
N GLU A 213 -4.56 3.06 13.71
CA GLU A 213 -3.29 2.47 13.37
C GLU A 213 -2.60 3.25 12.25
N ILE A 214 -1.27 3.22 12.26
CA ILE A 214 -0.45 3.72 11.15
C ILE A 214 0.16 2.53 10.42
N ASN A 215 0.28 2.64 9.09
CA ASN A 215 0.43 1.49 8.18
C ASN A 215 1.83 1.39 7.56
N GLY A 216 2.00 0.49 6.59
CA GLY A 216 3.28 0.31 5.90
C GLY A 216 3.66 1.52 5.06
N LEU A 217 2.92 1.72 3.96
CA LEU A 217 2.93 2.96 3.19
C LEU A 217 1.53 3.58 3.19
N THR A 218 1.35 4.65 3.98
CA THR A 218 0.11 5.43 4.03
C THR A 218 0.19 6.61 3.07
N MET A 219 -0.87 6.83 2.29
CA MET A 219 -0.97 7.89 1.29
C MET A 219 -2.26 8.70 1.47
N GLY A 220 -2.16 9.82 2.18
CA GLY A 220 -3.27 10.75 2.34
C GLY A 220 -3.31 11.79 1.22
N ALA A 221 -4.35 11.80 0.39
CA ALA A 221 -4.56 12.76 -0.70
C ALA A 221 -3.35 12.98 -1.62
N VAL A 222 -2.59 11.94 -1.91
CA VAL A 222 -1.40 12.02 -2.76
C VAL A 222 -1.81 12.15 -4.23
N GLY A 223 -1.25 13.14 -4.93
CA GLY A 223 -1.61 13.47 -6.31
C GLY A 223 -0.87 12.64 -7.37
N ARG A 224 -1.41 12.68 -8.59
CA ARG A 224 -0.92 11.91 -9.75
C ARG A 224 0.44 12.37 -10.28
N GLY A 225 0.95 13.51 -9.78
CA GLY A 225 2.31 13.97 -10.05
C GLY A 225 3.37 13.19 -9.27
N THR A 226 2.97 12.44 -8.25
CA THR A 226 3.84 11.57 -7.45
C THR A 226 4.08 10.25 -8.17
N ASP A 227 5.33 9.78 -8.18
CA ASP A 227 5.72 8.49 -8.78
C ASP A 227 5.94 7.42 -7.72
N ILE A 228 5.15 6.34 -7.76
CA ILE A 228 5.33 5.17 -6.87
C ILE A 228 5.52 3.92 -7.71
N SER A 229 6.71 3.33 -7.64
CA SER A 229 6.95 2.06 -8.34
C SER A 229 8.00 1.15 -7.72
N PHE A 230 7.88 -0.16 -7.90
CA PHE A 230 8.82 -1.12 -7.30
C PHE A 230 8.94 -0.94 -5.78
N VAL A 231 7.79 -0.85 -5.11
CA VAL A 231 7.72 -0.73 -3.65
C VAL A 231 7.20 -2.02 -3.06
N GLU A 232 7.91 -2.57 -2.09
CA GLU A 232 7.45 -3.71 -1.30
C GLU A 232 7.18 -3.30 0.15
N VAL A 233 6.12 -3.87 0.72
CA VAL A 233 5.79 -3.77 2.14
C VAL A 233 5.68 -5.20 2.67
N LEU A 234 6.51 -5.51 3.66
CA LEU A 234 6.68 -6.86 4.20
C LEU A 234 6.45 -6.86 5.72
N GLN A 235 5.77 -7.87 6.25
CA GLN A 235 5.65 -8.07 7.70
C GLN A 235 5.08 -6.84 8.43
N ASN A 236 4.14 -6.15 7.78
CA ASN A 236 3.44 -5.02 8.38
C ASN A 236 2.41 -5.52 9.39
N LYS A 237 2.19 -4.78 10.47
CA LYS A 237 1.19 -5.18 11.48
C LYS A 237 -0.25 -5.06 10.98
N ASP A 238 -0.44 -4.09 10.13
CA ASP A 238 -1.74 -3.61 9.70
C ASP A 238 -1.70 -3.53 8.16
N ASP A 239 -2.29 -2.52 7.54
CA ASP A 239 -2.35 -2.43 6.09
C ASP A 239 -0.99 -2.23 5.42
N ALA A 240 -0.74 -3.01 4.36
CA ALA A 240 0.50 -2.87 3.62
C ALA A 240 0.55 -1.52 2.88
N PHE A 241 -0.50 -1.23 2.10
CA PHE A 241 -0.69 0.04 1.41
C PHE A 241 -2.08 0.56 1.68
N GLU A 242 -2.17 1.83 2.07
CA GLU A 242 -3.45 2.45 2.39
C GLU A 242 -3.54 3.84 1.75
N TRP A 243 -4.61 4.06 1.01
CA TRP A 243 -4.90 5.33 0.35
C TRP A 243 -6.10 6.02 0.99
N PHE A 244 -5.87 7.13 1.67
CA PHE A 244 -6.95 8.03 2.08
C PHE A 244 -7.17 9.10 1.01
N GLY A 245 -8.09 8.82 0.08
CA GLY A 245 -8.30 9.67 -1.09
C GLY A 245 -7.09 9.69 -2.03
N GLY A 246 -6.98 10.72 -2.87
CA GLY A 246 -5.84 10.83 -3.79
C GLY A 246 -6.09 10.37 -5.22
N THR A 247 -5.09 10.62 -6.06
CA THR A 247 -5.05 10.28 -7.48
C THR A 247 -3.72 9.68 -7.92
N VAL A 248 -2.80 9.44 -6.98
CA VAL A 248 -1.50 8.81 -7.22
C VAL A 248 -1.66 7.48 -7.94
N ASN A 249 -0.75 7.21 -8.89
CA ASN A 249 -0.68 5.91 -9.53
C ASN A 249 0.48 5.12 -8.94
N SER A 250 0.25 3.83 -8.69
CA SER A 250 1.26 2.91 -8.18
C SER A 250 1.44 1.73 -9.13
N LYS A 251 2.69 1.36 -9.42
CA LYS A 251 3.01 0.24 -10.34
C LYS A 251 4.10 -0.68 -9.80
N ASN A 252 3.97 -1.99 -9.99
CA ASN A 252 4.91 -2.98 -9.46
C ASN A 252 5.02 -2.87 -7.93
N ILE A 253 3.92 -3.10 -7.22
CA ILE A 253 3.91 -3.08 -5.76
C ILE A 253 3.76 -4.49 -5.19
N ILE A 254 4.38 -4.74 -4.04
CA ILE A 254 4.31 -6.03 -3.34
C ILE A 254 3.84 -5.81 -1.92
N GLY A 255 2.78 -6.49 -1.52
CA GLY A 255 2.39 -6.60 -0.11
C GLY A 255 2.49 -8.06 0.31
N ALA A 256 3.29 -8.36 1.33
CA ALA A 256 3.45 -9.74 1.76
C ALA A 256 3.49 -9.89 3.28
N VAL A 257 2.77 -10.90 3.76
CA VAL A 257 2.75 -11.32 5.17
C VAL A 257 2.32 -10.16 6.08
N GLY A 258 1.33 -9.35 5.65
CA GLY A 258 0.72 -8.30 6.46
C GLY A 258 -0.23 -8.84 7.54
N GLY A 259 -0.44 -8.09 8.61
CA GLY A 259 -1.25 -8.50 9.75
C GLY A 259 -2.73 -8.14 9.63
N ASP A 260 -3.08 -7.27 8.67
CA ASP A 260 -4.46 -6.94 8.31
C ASP A 260 -4.63 -6.91 6.78
N ASP A 261 -5.04 -5.81 6.17
CA ASP A 261 -5.32 -5.77 4.74
C ASP A 261 -4.07 -5.49 3.91
N THR A 262 -4.13 -5.73 2.60
CA THR A 262 -2.98 -5.45 1.73
C THR A 262 -3.13 -4.16 0.95
N ILE A 263 -4.29 -3.96 0.33
CA ILE A 263 -4.64 -2.75 -0.39
C ILE A 263 -5.91 -2.22 0.26
N ASP A 264 -5.75 -1.28 1.17
CA ASP A 264 -6.87 -0.52 1.69
C ASP A 264 -7.01 0.78 0.89
N HIS A 265 -8.23 1.12 0.49
CA HIS A 265 -8.48 2.50 0.11
C HIS A 265 -9.74 3.02 0.74
N ASP A 266 -9.73 4.34 0.93
CA ASP A 266 -10.80 5.06 1.57
C ASP A 266 -10.91 6.47 0.97
N GLU A 267 -11.90 7.24 1.43
CA GLU A 267 -12.03 8.69 1.21
C GLU A 267 -11.93 9.17 -0.26
N GLY A 268 -12.46 8.39 -1.20
CA GLY A 268 -12.59 8.80 -2.59
C GLY A 268 -11.31 8.66 -3.41
N PHE A 269 -10.49 7.63 -3.13
CA PHE A 269 -9.32 7.30 -3.95
C PHE A 269 -9.70 7.04 -5.42
N ARG A 270 -8.98 7.69 -6.34
CA ARG A 270 -9.25 7.66 -7.80
C ARG A 270 -8.00 7.42 -8.63
N GLY A 271 -6.97 6.86 -8.02
CA GLY A 271 -5.71 6.53 -8.67
C GLY A 271 -5.78 5.27 -9.53
N LYS A 272 -4.60 4.80 -9.94
CA LYS A 272 -4.44 3.51 -10.64
C LYS A 272 -3.42 2.64 -9.94
N ILE A 273 -3.69 1.35 -9.89
CA ILE A 273 -2.74 0.34 -9.41
C ILE A 273 -2.50 -0.66 -10.54
N GLN A 274 -1.23 -0.95 -10.87
CA GLN A 274 -0.91 -1.96 -11.88
C GLN A 274 0.26 -2.84 -11.47
N PHE A 275 0.15 -4.15 -11.71
CA PHE A 275 1.16 -5.14 -11.31
C PHE A 275 1.35 -5.18 -9.78
N ALA A 276 0.26 -5.44 -9.05
CA ALA A 276 0.36 -5.75 -7.62
C ALA A 276 0.57 -7.24 -7.42
N PHE A 277 1.50 -7.62 -6.56
CA PHE A 277 1.67 -8.99 -6.09
C PHE A 277 1.40 -9.07 -4.59
N VAL A 278 0.42 -9.88 -4.19
CA VAL A 278 -0.01 -10.02 -2.81
C VAL A 278 0.16 -11.45 -2.33
N VAL A 279 0.78 -11.62 -1.17
CA VAL A 279 0.84 -12.91 -0.47
C VAL A 279 0.43 -12.70 0.98
N GLN A 280 -0.77 -13.14 1.33
CA GLN A 280 -1.25 -13.07 2.71
C GLN A 280 -0.45 -14.02 3.61
N GLY A 281 -0.38 -13.69 4.90
CA GLY A 281 0.40 -14.41 5.89
C GLY A 281 -0.10 -14.21 7.32
N THR A 282 0.60 -14.81 8.28
CA THR A 282 0.28 -14.65 9.71
C THR A 282 1.48 -14.09 10.46
N PRO A 283 1.74 -12.78 10.38
CA PRO A 283 2.82 -12.15 11.13
C PRO A 283 2.48 -12.12 12.62
N ALA A 284 3.40 -12.61 13.45
CA ALA A 284 3.21 -12.72 14.90
C ALA A 284 1.91 -13.46 15.27
N SER A 285 1.01 -12.80 16.02
CA SER A 285 -0.32 -13.30 16.35
C SER A 285 -1.40 -12.87 15.35
N ASP A 286 -1.08 -11.89 14.50
CA ASP A 286 -1.99 -11.27 13.56
C ASP A 286 -2.07 -12.12 12.29
N LYS A 287 -3.05 -11.83 11.44
CA LYS A 287 -3.32 -12.62 10.23
C LYS A 287 -3.91 -11.70 9.21
N SER A 288 -3.37 -11.73 7.98
CA SER A 288 -3.96 -10.94 6.92
C SER A 288 -5.45 -11.23 6.81
N ASP A 289 -6.23 -10.18 6.57
CA ASP A 289 -7.67 -10.29 6.46
C ASP A 289 -8.12 -10.16 5.00
N LYS A 290 -8.10 -8.98 4.40
CA LYS A 290 -8.48 -8.75 3.01
C LYS A 290 -7.25 -8.63 2.12
N MET A 291 -7.40 -9.03 0.85
CA MET A 291 -6.46 -8.53 -0.16
C MET A 291 -6.76 -7.06 -0.46
N GLY A 292 -8.04 -6.70 -0.56
CA GLY A 292 -8.42 -5.30 -0.44
C GLY A 292 -9.73 -5.07 0.28
N GLU A 293 -9.67 -4.21 1.29
CA GLU A 293 -10.80 -3.49 1.88
C GLU A 293 -10.92 -2.15 1.17
N LEU A 294 -12.09 -1.91 0.61
CA LEU A 294 -12.29 -0.87 -0.38
C LEU A 294 -13.48 -0.08 0.12
N ASP A 295 -13.25 1.11 0.66
CA ASP A 295 -14.28 2.04 1.11
C ASP A 295 -14.24 3.31 0.24
N GLY A 296 -15.29 4.12 0.32
CA GLY A 296 -15.45 5.37 -0.38
C GLY A 296 -15.47 6.58 0.53
N GLY A 297 -15.68 6.37 1.84
CA GLY A 297 -15.49 7.40 2.85
C GLY A 297 -16.28 7.15 4.13
N ASN A 298 -15.69 7.57 5.25
CA ASN A 298 -16.19 7.40 6.63
C ASN A 298 -17.43 8.25 7.04
N GLY A 299 -18.22 8.71 6.08
CA GLY A 299 -19.60 9.18 6.28
C GLY A 299 -19.95 10.59 5.76
N PRO A 300 -21.19 10.83 5.29
CA PRO A 300 -22.25 9.89 4.93
C PRO A 300 -21.94 9.21 3.60
N ASP A 301 -22.75 8.22 3.28
CA ASP A 301 -22.76 7.56 1.99
C ASP A 301 -23.05 8.53 0.81
N SER A 302 -23.36 9.81 1.02
CA SER A 302 -23.37 10.79 -0.08
C SER A 302 -22.02 11.50 -0.33
N SER A 303 -20.95 11.04 0.30
CA SER A 303 -19.64 11.68 0.20
C SER A 303 -19.06 11.63 -1.21
N LEU A 304 -18.47 12.76 -1.62
CA LEU A 304 -17.87 12.93 -2.94
C LEU A 304 -16.46 13.51 -2.82
N PRO A 305 -15.52 13.06 -3.66
CA PRO A 305 -15.71 12.14 -4.79
C PRO A 305 -15.86 10.67 -4.36
N LEU A 306 -16.54 9.84 -5.16
CA LEU A 306 -16.58 8.38 -4.93
C LEU A 306 -15.19 7.76 -5.15
N ALA A 307 -14.90 6.66 -4.46
CA ALA A 307 -13.67 5.90 -4.64
C ALA A 307 -13.80 4.97 -5.85
N LEU A 308 -13.17 5.35 -6.96
CA LEU A 308 -13.28 4.67 -8.26
C LEU A 308 -11.93 4.43 -8.91
N PRO A 309 -11.02 3.70 -8.25
CA PRO A 309 -9.72 3.42 -8.82
C PRO A 309 -9.82 2.53 -10.06
N THR A 310 -8.75 2.50 -10.84
CA THR A 310 -8.60 1.54 -11.94
C THR A 310 -7.38 0.66 -11.71
N ILE A 311 -7.62 -0.63 -11.53
CA ILE A 311 -6.67 -1.62 -11.04
C ILE A 311 -6.49 -2.72 -12.09
N TYR A 312 -5.23 -3.06 -12.38
CA TYR A 312 -4.87 -4.02 -13.41
C TYR A 312 -3.81 -5.00 -12.93
N ASN A 313 -3.85 -6.23 -13.46
CA ASN A 313 -2.75 -7.19 -13.35
C ASN A 313 -2.35 -7.50 -11.91
N VAL A 314 -3.32 -7.66 -11.01
CA VAL A 314 -3.07 -8.11 -9.64
C VAL A 314 -2.89 -9.62 -9.63
N THR A 315 -1.90 -10.12 -8.90
CA THR A 315 -1.82 -11.55 -8.54
C THR A 315 -1.79 -11.64 -7.03
N ALA A 316 -2.82 -12.23 -6.45
CA ALA A 316 -2.99 -12.32 -5.01
C ALA A 316 -3.17 -13.77 -4.57
N ILE A 317 -2.46 -14.14 -3.52
CA ILE A 317 -2.51 -15.46 -2.88
C ILE A 317 -2.95 -15.24 -1.44
N GLY A 318 -4.11 -15.80 -1.08
CA GLY A 318 -4.66 -15.73 0.25
C GLY A 318 -4.03 -16.76 1.21
N LEU A 319 -4.52 -16.78 2.45
CA LEU A 319 -4.07 -17.73 3.48
C LEU A 319 -4.61 -19.16 3.34
N GLY A 320 -5.43 -19.40 2.32
CA GLY A 320 -6.08 -20.67 2.05
C GLY A 320 -7.00 -21.13 3.18
N ALA A 321 -7.23 -22.44 3.19
CA ALA A 321 -8.07 -23.15 4.17
C ALA A 321 -7.43 -23.29 5.56
N GLU A 322 -6.11 -23.07 5.65
CA GLU A 322 -5.30 -23.57 6.76
C GLU A 322 -5.52 -22.82 8.08
N LYS A 323 -6.28 -21.72 8.05
CA LYS A 323 -6.66 -20.95 9.24
C LYS A 323 -8.18 -20.95 9.38
N ALA A 324 -8.64 -21.36 10.56
CA ALA A 324 -10.06 -21.39 10.94
C ALA A 324 -10.60 -19.96 11.12
N TYR A 325 -10.87 -19.29 10.01
CA TYR A 325 -11.73 -18.11 9.99
C TYR A 325 -13.16 -18.54 10.26
N THR A 326 -13.85 -17.79 11.13
CA THR A 326 -15.17 -18.19 11.64
C THR A 326 -16.31 -17.58 10.81
N ASN A 327 -16.00 -16.65 9.92
CA ASN A 327 -16.96 -16.00 9.03
C ASN A 327 -16.39 -15.74 7.63
N ALA A 328 -17.27 -15.50 6.66
CA ALA A 328 -16.92 -15.31 5.26
C ALA A 328 -16.38 -13.91 4.92
N LEU A 329 -16.45 -12.95 5.86
CA LEU A 329 -15.83 -11.63 5.69
C LEU A 329 -14.33 -11.71 5.93
N GLN A 330 -13.86 -12.68 6.69
CA GLN A 330 -12.44 -12.85 6.94
C GLN A 330 -11.71 -13.55 5.80
N ASN A 331 -10.44 -13.21 5.52
CA ASN A 331 -9.64 -13.83 4.46
C ASN A 331 -10.32 -13.69 3.08
N THR A 332 -10.83 -12.49 2.80
CA THR A 332 -11.61 -12.18 1.58
C THR A 332 -10.71 -11.54 0.53
N ALA A 333 -10.90 -11.88 -0.75
CA ALA A 333 -10.12 -11.24 -1.80
C ALA A 333 -10.52 -9.77 -1.99
N LEU A 334 -11.78 -9.48 -2.31
CA LEU A 334 -12.24 -8.11 -2.54
C LEU A 334 -13.41 -7.76 -1.63
N HIS A 335 -13.28 -6.77 -0.76
CA HIS A 335 -14.36 -6.28 0.08
C HIS A 335 -14.71 -4.85 -0.30
N PHE A 336 -15.80 -4.66 -1.05
CA PHE A 336 -16.33 -3.34 -1.40
C PHE A 336 -17.34 -2.89 -0.37
N ARG A 337 -17.07 -1.77 0.28
CA ARG A 337 -17.91 -1.12 1.26
C ARG A 337 -18.69 0.04 0.61
N ASP A 338 -19.12 0.98 1.42
CA ASP A 338 -19.92 2.12 0.99
C ASP A 338 -19.14 3.01 0.01
N ASN A 339 -19.82 3.70 -0.90
CA ASN A 339 -19.23 4.74 -1.78
C ASN A 339 -18.04 4.38 -2.65
N THR A 340 -17.80 3.09 -2.80
CA THR A 340 -16.65 2.58 -3.53
C THR A 340 -17.08 1.70 -4.70
N GLY A 341 -16.16 1.54 -5.65
CA GLY A 341 -16.34 0.69 -6.80
C GLY A 341 -15.05 0.65 -7.59
N GLY A 342 -15.12 1.04 -8.86
CA GLY A 342 -13.95 1.12 -9.71
C GLY A 342 -13.79 -0.10 -10.62
N ARG A 343 -12.60 -0.27 -11.15
CA ARG A 343 -12.36 -1.16 -12.29
C ARG A 343 -11.22 -2.11 -11.97
N TRP A 344 -11.46 -3.42 -12.05
CA TRP A 344 -10.46 -4.45 -11.77
C TRP A 344 -10.31 -5.37 -12.95
N TYR A 345 -9.10 -5.42 -13.51
CA TYR A 345 -8.86 -6.10 -14.77
C TYR A 345 -7.67 -7.05 -14.77
N ASN A 346 -7.79 -8.13 -15.54
CA ASN A 346 -6.68 -9.04 -15.87
C ASN A 346 -5.93 -9.55 -14.63
N SER A 347 -6.66 -9.85 -13.55
CA SER A 347 -6.09 -10.20 -12.25
C SER A 347 -6.34 -11.66 -11.88
N ALA A 348 -5.56 -12.20 -10.96
CA ALA A 348 -5.71 -13.54 -10.42
C ALA A 348 -5.76 -13.49 -8.89
N PHE A 349 -6.81 -14.07 -8.31
CA PHE A 349 -7.02 -14.21 -6.87
C PHE A 349 -7.08 -15.69 -6.54
N LEU A 350 -6.16 -16.16 -5.72
CA LEU A 350 -5.85 -17.57 -5.53
C LEU A 350 -5.87 -17.90 -4.03
N ASP A 351 -6.47 -19.04 -3.66
CA ASP A 351 -6.33 -19.66 -2.33
C ASP A 351 -6.74 -18.76 -1.16
N PHE A 352 -7.96 -18.22 -1.18
CA PHE A 352 -8.50 -17.44 -0.05
C PHE A 352 -9.46 -18.30 0.79
N GLY A 353 -9.41 -18.15 2.10
CA GLY A 353 -10.30 -18.87 3.03
C GLY A 353 -11.73 -18.33 3.05
N GLY A 354 -11.90 -17.04 2.75
CA GLY A 354 -13.17 -16.32 2.73
C GLY A 354 -13.78 -16.18 1.34
N ALA A 355 -14.40 -15.04 1.07
CA ALA A 355 -15.13 -14.78 -0.16
C ALA A 355 -14.22 -14.31 -1.31
N THR A 356 -14.67 -14.55 -2.55
CA THR A 356 -14.09 -13.95 -3.76
C THR A 356 -14.33 -12.45 -3.79
N THR A 357 -15.56 -12.03 -3.49
CA THR A 357 -15.97 -10.64 -3.45
C THR A 357 -17.12 -10.49 -2.47
N CYS A 358 -17.00 -9.54 -1.55
CA CYS A 358 -18.05 -9.04 -0.69
C CYS A 358 -18.42 -7.63 -1.15
N ILE A 359 -19.71 -7.33 -1.19
CA ILE A 359 -20.22 -5.98 -1.44
C ILE A 359 -21.17 -5.68 -0.28
N GLU A 360 -20.84 -4.68 0.53
CA GLU A 360 -21.69 -4.24 1.61
C GLU A 360 -23.00 -3.68 1.06
N GLY A 361 -24.13 -4.14 1.62
CA GLY A 361 -25.45 -3.64 1.30
C GLY A 361 -25.91 -2.70 2.41
N GLY A 362 -26.31 -1.48 2.05
CA GLY A 362 -26.76 -0.46 3.00
C GLY A 362 -27.73 -0.98 4.06
N SER A 363 -27.54 -0.49 5.28
CA SER A 363 -28.28 -0.91 6.47
C SER A 363 -29.81 -0.94 6.26
N SER A 364 -30.42 -2.07 6.59
CA SER A 364 -31.87 -2.23 6.55
C SER A 364 -32.53 -1.48 7.72
N ALA A 365 -32.76 -0.16 7.60
CA ALA A 365 -33.70 0.60 8.42
C ALA A 365 -34.00 2.01 7.85
N GLY A 366 -34.58 2.10 6.66
CA GLY A 366 -35.09 3.39 6.16
C GLY A 366 -35.71 3.31 4.78
N THR A 367 -37.04 3.29 4.72
CA THR A 367 -37.80 3.70 3.52
C THR A 367 -37.59 5.21 3.30
N GLU A 368 -36.46 5.60 2.72
CA GLU A 368 -36.30 6.90 2.09
C GLU A 368 -36.44 6.68 0.58
N THR A 369 -37.61 7.02 0.04
CA THR A 369 -37.81 7.18 -1.40
C THR A 369 -37.02 8.41 -1.86
N GLY A 370 -35.74 8.22 -2.18
CA GLY A 370 -34.88 9.25 -2.71
C GLY A 370 -33.42 8.81 -2.68
N ASN A 371 -32.87 8.54 -3.86
CA ASN A 371 -31.46 8.33 -4.20
C ASN A 371 -30.48 8.33 -3.01
N ASN A 372 -30.15 7.15 -2.49
CA ASN A 372 -28.86 6.91 -1.84
C ASN A 372 -28.47 5.42 -1.87
N THR A 373 -27.29 5.19 -2.45
CA THR A 373 -26.10 4.57 -1.83
C THR A 373 -25.95 3.07 -1.68
N SER A 374 -24.79 2.61 -2.16
CA SER A 374 -24.14 1.27 -2.18
C SER A 374 -24.97 0.01 -2.50
N GLY A 375 -26.30 0.01 -2.34
CA GLY A 375 -27.16 -1.18 -2.47
C GLY A 375 -28.25 -1.13 -3.54
N GLN A 376 -28.56 0.00 -4.17
CA GLN A 376 -29.61 0.04 -5.21
C GLN A 376 -29.11 -0.42 -6.58
N ARG A 377 -28.87 -1.72 -6.75
CA ARG A 377 -29.27 -2.61 -7.89
C ARG A 377 -29.08 -4.11 -7.57
N ALA A 378 -29.11 -4.49 -6.30
CA ALA A 378 -28.96 -5.90 -5.90
C ALA A 378 -30.29 -6.69 -5.86
N ILE A 379 -31.36 -6.21 -6.51
CA ILE A 379 -32.72 -6.83 -6.54
C ILE A 379 -33.20 -7.11 -7.99
N THR A 380 -32.30 -7.53 -8.87
CA THR A 380 -32.73 -8.22 -10.11
C THR A 380 -32.23 -9.64 -10.03
N ASP A 381 -33.14 -10.61 -10.15
CA ASP A 381 -32.83 -12.04 -10.17
C ASP A 381 -31.62 -12.31 -11.06
N TYR A 382 -30.54 -12.81 -10.45
CA TYR A 382 -29.29 -13.14 -11.12
C TYR A 382 -29.53 -14.31 -12.07
N VAL A 383 -29.63 -14.04 -13.36
CA VAL A 383 -29.51 -15.09 -14.36
C VAL A 383 -28.04 -15.45 -14.44
N ASN A 384 -27.74 -16.72 -14.14
CA ASN A 384 -26.43 -17.35 -14.19
C ASN A 384 -25.96 -17.50 -15.65
N ASP A 385 -25.80 -16.38 -16.36
CA ASP A 385 -25.13 -16.30 -17.65
C ASP A 385 -23.96 -15.32 -17.51
N GLY A 386 -22.75 -15.85 -17.67
CA GLY A 386 -21.51 -15.22 -17.22
C GLY A 386 -21.24 -13.89 -17.90
N ALA A 387 -21.67 -12.80 -17.27
CA ALA A 387 -21.33 -11.45 -17.68
C ALA A 387 -21.76 -10.44 -16.59
N PHE A 388 -20.81 -9.89 -15.82
CA PHE A 388 -21.05 -8.62 -15.13
C PHE A 388 -21.18 -7.52 -16.20
N TYR A 389 -22.41 -7.28 -16.68
CA TYR A 389 -22.77 -6.15 -17.54
C TYR A 389 -23.83 -5.34 -16.84
N VAL A 390 -23.37 -4.23 -16.30
CA VAL A 390 -24.20 -3.08 -15.95
C VAL A 390 -24.60 -2.43 -17.29
N GLU A 391 -25.90 -2.21 -17.49
CA GLU A 391 -26.43 -1.53 -18.69
C GLU A 391 -25.74 -0.19 -18.94
N GLU A 392 -25.68 0.25 -20.21
CA GLU A 392 -25.03 1.51 -20.63
C GLU A 392 -25.59 2.77 -19.92
N ASP A 393 -26.74 2.67 -19.27
CA ASP A 393 -27.46 3.79 -18.64
C ASP A 393 -27.55 3.70 -17.09
N SER A 394 -26.74 2.87 -16.44
CA SER A 394 -26.74 2.74 -14.97
C SER A 394 -25.54 3.46 -14.36
N GLU A 395 -25.78 4.51 -13.57
CA GLU A 395 -24.79 5.34 -12.84
C GLU A 395 -23.95 4.60 -11.77
N PHE A 396 -23.96 3.25 -11.71
CA PHE A 396 -23.16 2.45 -10.77
C PHE A 396 -21.85 1.91 -11.40
N GLN A 397 -20.77 1.90 -10.61
CA GLN A 397 -19.40 2.16 -11.10
C GLN A 397 -18.37 1.05 -10.81
N LEU A 398 -18.81 -0.17 -10.45
CA LEU A 398 -17.94 -1.34 -10.26
C LEU A 398 -17.87 -2.22 -11.52
N GLU A 399 -16.66 -2.55 -11.96
CA GLU A 399 -16.41 -3.37 -13.14
C GLU A 399 -15.28 -4.38 -12.89
N LEU A 400 -15.59 -5.68 -12.91
CA LEU A 400 -14.62 -6.76 -12.83
C LEU A 400 -14.51 -7.44 -14.21
N ARG A 401 -13.34 -7.43 -14.88
CA ARG A 401 -13.16 -8.11 -16.19
C ARG A 401 -11.84 -8.86 -16.31
N ASN A 402 -11.90 -10.01 -16.95
CA ASN A 402 -10.78 -10.94 -17.18
C ASN A 402 -10.04 -11.33 -15.90
N ASN A 403 -10.77 -11.45 -14.79
CA ASN A 403 -10.21 -11.89 -13.52
C ASN A 403 -10.41 -13.39 -13.34
N LEU A 404 -9.39 -14.04 -12.78
CA LEU A 404 -9.39 -15.44 -12.35
C LEU A 404 -9.61 -15.49 -10.84
N PHE A 405 -10.61 -16.25 -10.40
CA PHE A 405 -10.79 -16.62 -9.00
C PHE A 405 -10.66 -18.13 -8.87
N TRP A 406 -9.76 -18.57 -7.99
CA TRP A 406 -9.37 -19.97 -7.86
C TRP A 406 -9.11 -20.39 -6.41
N CYS A 407 -9.71 -21.53 -6.01
CA CYS A 407 -9.68 -22.11 -4.66
C CYS A 407 -10.09 -21.15 -3.54
N PHE A 408 -11.38 -21.14 -3.21
CA PHE A 408 -11.96 -20.29 -2.17
C PHE A 408 -12.74 -21.10 -1.13
N GLY A 409 -13.06 -20.49 0.01
CA GLY A 409 -14.17 -20.94 0.89
C GLY A 409 -13.99 -22.31 1.56
N ASN A 410 -12.75 -22.78 1.72
CA ASN A 410 -12.47 -24.13 2.21
C ASN A 410 -12.60 -24.25 3.75
N GLY A 411 -13.76 -23.85 4.30
CA GLY A 411 -14.05 -23.90 5.74
C GLY A 411 -15.29 -23.10 6.21
N ALA A 412 -15.80 -22.15 5.42
CA ALA A 412 -16.94 -21.31 5.80
C ALA A 412 -18.21 -21.67 4.99
N THR A 413 -19.35 -21.82 5.65
CA THR A 413 -20.66 -21.79 4.97
C THR A 413 -20.93 -20.35 4.48
N PRO A 414 -21.19 -20.12 3.18
CA PRO A 414 -21.46 -18.78 2.67
C PRO A 414 -22.66 -18.14 3.39
N VAL A 415 -22.51 -16.89 3.83
CA VAL A 415 -23.61 -16.09 4.40
C VAL A 415 -24.05 -15.08 3.34
N ASN A 416 -25.32 -15.17 2.95
CA ASN A 416 -26.08 -14.22 2.12
C ASN A 416 -25.75 -14.10 0.60
N GLY A 417 -26.66 -14.68 -0.20
CA GLY A 417 -27.32 -13.97 -1.32
C GLY A 417 -26.59 -13.81 -2.65
N PHE A 418 -25.31 -13.44 -2.68
CA PHE A 418 -24.59 -13.14 -3.93
C PHE A 418 -23.68 -14.29 -4.31
N ASN A 419 -24.33 -15.42 -4.59
CA ASN A 419 -23.65 -16.68 -4.83
C ASN A 419 -23.35 -16.81 -6.34
N THR A 420 -22.16 -16.38 -6.78
CA THR A 420 -21.53 -17.08 -7.90
C THR A 420 -21.26 -18.49 -7.37
N GLY A 421 -22.14 -19.44 -7.72
CA GLY A 421 -22.32 -20.71 -6.99
C GLY A 421 -21.06 -21.26 -6.32
N ALA A 422 -21.10 -21.36 -4.99
CA ALA A 422 -20.12 -21.97 -4.09
C ALA A 422 -18.83 -22.45 -4.78
N VAL A 423 -17.80 -21.59 -4.83
CA VAL A 423 -16.44 -21.93 -5.27
C VAL A 423 -15.73 -22.72 -4.17
N ASN A 424 -16.38 -23.75 -3.62
CA ASN A 424 -15.80 -24.56 -2.56
C ASN A 424 -14.82 -25.57 -3.17
N GLY A 425 -13.54 -25.39 -2.82
CA GLY A 425 -12.46 -26.35 -3.03
C GLY A 425 -11.59 -26.10 -4.27
N CYS A 426 -10.38 -26.67 -4.24
CA CYS A 426 -9.36 -26.55 -5.29
C CYS A 426 -9.58 -27.55 -6.46
N ASP A 427 -10.74 -27.52 -7.12
CA ASP A 427 -11.04 -28.38 -8.28
C ASP A 427 -10.85 -27.62 -9.61
N ALA A 428 -10.03 -28.16 -10.53
CA ALA A 428 -9.65 -27.52 -11.81
C ALA A 428 -10.84 -27.17 -12.69
N SER A 429 -11.95 -27.87 -12.49
CA SER A 429 -13.21 -27.61 -13.18
C SER A 429 -14.00 -26.40 -12.63
N LYS A 430 -13.59 -25.83 -11.50
CA LYS A 430 -14.28 -24.73 -10.79
C LYS A 430 -13.55 -23.39 -10.85
N ALA A 431 -12.61 -23.21 -11.77
CA ALA A 431 -11.99 -21.89 -11.99
C ALA A 431 -13.05 -20.91 -12.53
N HIS A 432 -13.32 -19.83 -11.79
CA HIS A 432 -14.26 -18.80 -12.23
C HIS A 432 -13.51 -17.72 -13.01
N TYR A 433 -13.88 -17.57 -14.28
CA TYR A 433 -13.38 -16.51 -15.15
C TYR A 433 -14.50 -15.52 -15.43
N ILE A 434 -14.30 -14.26 -15.04
CA ILE A 434 -15.19 -13.19 -15.48
C ILE A 434 -14.69 -12.72 -16.85
N ARG A 435 -15.26 -13.21 -17.95
CA ARG A 435 -14.84 -12.84 -19.32
C ARG A 435 -15.75 -11.78 -19.93
N ARG A 436 -15.26 -11.10 -20.97
CA ARG A 436 -16.08 -10.26 -21.86
C ARG A 436 -16.99 -11.16 -22.74
N PRO A 437 -18.34 -11.06 -22.72
CA PRO A 437 -19.20 -11.53 -23.79
C PRO A 437 -18.71 -11.06 -25.14
N SER A 438 -18.64 -12.02 -26.06
CA SER A 438 -18.30 -11.79 -27.46
C SER A 438 -19.48 -11.13 -28.18
N THR A 439 -19.72 -9.84 -27.99
CA THR A 439 -20.70 -9.09 -28.81
C THR A 439 -20.01 -8.36 -29.95
N ARG A 440 -19.69 -9.11 -31.01
CA ARG A 440 -19.91 -8.62 -32.38
C ARG A 440 -21.07 -9.43 -32.97
N ARG A 441 -22.31 -9.06 -32.64
CA ARG A 441 -23.39 -9.21 -33.60
C ARG A 441 -23.37 -7.92 -34.42
N GLY A 442 -22.80 -7.99 -35.62
CA GLY A 442 -23.02 -6.95 -36.62
C GLY A 442 -24.52 -6.80 -36.89
N PRO A 443 -24.96 -5.66 -37.42
CA PRO A 443 -26.36 -5.46 -37.75
C PRO A 443 -26.81 -6.57 -38.71
N THR A 444 -27.87 -7.28 -38.33
CA THR A 444 -28.55 -8.23 -39.20
C THR A 444 -28.97 -7.48 -40.47
N PRO A 445 -28.62 -7.94 -41.69
CA PRO A 445 -29.13 -7.35 -42.91
C PRO A 445 -30.67 -7.45 -42.88
N THR A 446 -31.32 -6.33 -43.17
CA THR A 446 -32.77 -6.13 -43.23
C THR A 446 -33.49 -7.11 -44.12
#